data_AF-A0A0N8H723-F1
#
_entry.id   AF-A0A0N8H723-F1
#
_cell.length_a   1.000
_cell.length_b   1.000
_cell.length_c   1.000
_cell.angle_alpha   90.00
_cell.angle_beta   90.00
_cell.angle_gamma   90.00
#
_symmetry.space_group_name_H-M   'P 1'
#
loop_
_entity.id
_entity.type
_entity.pdbx_description
1 polymer ?
#
loop_
_entity_poly.entity_id
_entity_poly.type
_entity_poly.pdbx_seq_one_letter_code
_entity_poly.pdbx_strand_id
1 'polypeptide(L)'
;MVEQGRLPIQNEPPSTLIRNPTPADMTTPQNQTVTAKGCRVCDRRRIRCDLQRPFCQKCLKKGLTCPGYGPRLRWVNGIAARGRLKGHKTPNYDGQTSPASHVVSDSNAVSSTVGLGVDAHGPAASSASCDFYSFTSGLLEYYSKSIAGFMVWLDTDQNDYRRRVLPLANSEPGLRLAVSAISAYHGSACFPHSPLDFPEMARDACLGFIQRSAEKMTQRLTSGVVLDSGADVESAEWMLASILTLICFEMVQSRLEAAECHRRAARTIVNLFSPAHIDTTGLFSFLQNQLSIHDVLASTTSFNLQDLKKTITPPQHTDTILFSKYLSLLHQVTLQSRQASCRPSGSSSSALPGNFDVSSVRSQFEQARGATLMAIGRLRLQDDSARADLIRLVEAYHNAALLYSYRCAGLESLDATTKLERHILCSRLPDQLQQFDDQKLCIQNLPWVALIAGTECHGNTDQQAKVVKVFLDIYETTKFKHYLDVLEFLSAFWADTETDWRILAQSWESAGRRILAV
;
A
#
# COMPACT_ATOMS: atom_id res chain seq x y z
N MET A 1 63.00 -7.86 -43.29
CA MET A 1 63.31 -7.84 -44.74
C MET A 1 62.03 -8.25 -45.47
N VAL A 2 61.32 -7.28 -46.05
CA VAL A 2 61.14 -7.05 -47.52
C VAL A 2 59.92 -7.86 -48.03
N GLU A 3 58.73 -7.23 -48.12
CA GLU A 3 58.08 -6.56 -49.29
C GLU A 3 57.13 -7.50 -50.08
N GLN A 4 55.83 -7.16 -50.18
CA GLN A 4 55.07 -6.57 -51.33
C GLN A 4 54.43 -7.65 -52.23
N GLY A 5 53.27 -7.48 -52.89
CA GLY A 5 52.37 -6.36 -53.19
C GLY A 5 50.97 -6.90 -53.60
N ARG A 6 49.86 -6.16 -53.49
CA ARG A 6 49.30 -5.04 -54.29
C ARG A 6 48.21 -5.51 -55.30
N LEU A 7 47.04 -4.86 -55.20
CA LEU A 7 45.75 -5.02 -55.92
C LEU A 7 45.78 -4.58 -57.41
N PRO A 8 44.72 -4.82 -58.21
CA PRO A 8 43.73 -3.76 -58.55
C PRO A 8 42.24 -4.26 -58.75
N ILE A 9 41.17 -3.56 -58.33
CA ILE A 9 40.36 -2.42 -58.89
C ILE A 9 39.18 -2.80 -59.86
N GLN A 10 37.96 -2.40 -59.43
CA GLN A 10 36.70 -1.94 -60.11
C GLN A 10 35.82 -2.86 -61.02
N ASN A 11 34.50 -2.92 -60.70
CA ASN A 11 33.39 -2.33 -61.49
C ASN A 11 32.00 -2.61 -60.87
N GLU A 12 31.18 -1.55 -60.70
CA GLU A 12 29.69 -1.54 -60.58
C GLU A 12 29.09 -1.12 -61.95
N PRO A 13 27.75 -1.00 -62.15
CA PRO A 13 26.59 -1.88 -61.93
C PRO A 13 25.79 -2.07 -63.27
N PRO A 14 24.50 -2.45 -63.27
CA PRO A 14 23.51 -1.46 -63.73
C PRO A 14 22.13 -1.49 -63.04
N SER A 15 21.45 -0.34 -63.15
CA SER A 15 20.12 -0.01 -62.68
C SER A 15 19.01 -0.40 -63.67
N THR A 16 17.83 -0.77 -63.16
CA THR A 16 16.56 -0.67 -63.91
C THR A 16 15.44 -0.18 -62.98
N LEU A 17 14.74 0.85 -63.46
CA LEU A 17 13.64 1.58 -62.81
C LEU A 17 12.26 1.02 -63.19
N ILE A 18 11.23 1.53 -62.48
CA ILE A 18 9.77 1.59 -62.80
C ILE A 18 8.98 0.33 -62.36
N ARG A 19 7.90 0.34 -61.55
CA ARG A 19 6.71 1.22 -61.47
C ARG A 19 5.94 1.01 -60.14
N ASN A 20 5.37 2.08 -59.57
CA ASN A 20 4.35 2.04 -58.52
C ASN A 20 2.95 1.74 -59.10
N PRO A 21 2.02 1.20 -58.28
CA PRO A 21 0.63 1.63 -58.33
C PRO A 21 0.05 2.02 -56.96
N THR A 22 -0.80 3.05 -56.96
CA THR A 22 -1.77 3.42 -55.93
C THR A 22 -3.17 3.50 -56.60
N PRO A 23 -4.27 3.78 -55.87
CA PRO A 23 -5.07 2.85 -55.08
C PRO A 23 -6.53 2.77 -55.61
N ALA A 24 -7.28 1.72 -55.27
CA ALA A 24 -8.74 1.75 -55.37
C ALA A 24 -9.41 0.92 -54.28
N ASP A 25 -10.44 1.53 -53.70
CA ASP A 25 -11.31 1.13 -52.60
C ASP A 25 -11.80 -0.33 -52.59
N MET A 26 -11.79 -0.93 -51.40
CA MET A 26 -12.90 -1.74 -50.89
C MET A 26 -12.96 -1.59 -49.37
N THR A 27 -13.98 -0.88 -48.91
CA THR A 27 -14.35 -0.64 -47.51
C THR A 27 -14.83 -1.90 -46.81
N THR A 28 -14.26 -2.22 -45.64
CA THR A 28 -14.85 -3.12 -44.63
C THR A 28 -14.39 -2.62 -43.25
N PRO A 29 -15.24 -2.61 -42.21
CA PRO A 29 -14.96 -1.87 -40.97
C PRO A 29 -13.93 -2.63 -40.12
N GLN A 30 -12.68 -2.16 -40.12
CA GLN A 30 -11.64 -2.70 -39.25
C GLN A 30 -11.81 -2.16 -37.82
N ASN A 31 -12.04 -3.12 -36.92
CA ASN A 31 -12.00 -3.02 -35.48
C ASN A 31 -10.69 -2.31 -35.04
N GLN A 32 -10.81 -1.23 -34.27
CA GLN A 32 -9.68 -0.40 -33.85
C GLN A 32 -8.72 -1.19 -32.94
N THR A 33 -7.66 -1.74 -33.52
CA THR A 33 -6.53 -2.28 -32.74
C THR A 33 -5.82 -1.13 -32.04
N VAL A 34 -5.85 -1.13 -30.70
CA VAL A 34 -5.08 -0.21 -29.86
C VAL A 34 -3.59 -0.35 -30.20
N THR A 35 -3.02 0.63 -30.90
CA THR A 35 -1.59 0.64 -31.27
C THR A 35 -0.73 0.59 -30.00
N ALA A 36 0.08 -0.47 -29.86
CA ALA A 36 1.00 -0.65 -28.73
C ALA A 36 2.05 0.48 -28.70
N LYS A 37 1.95 1.37 -27.69
CA LYS A 37 2.91 2.47 -27.50
C LYS A 37 4.25 1.94 -26.96
N GLY A 38 5.36 2.38 -27.55
CA GLY A 38 6.72 2.03 -27.12
C GLY A 38 7.07 2.45 -25.68
N CYS A 39 8.15 1.88 -25.13
CA CYS A 39 8.59 2.17 -23.76
C CYS A 39 8.92 3.67 -23.58
N ARG A 40 8.77 4.19 -22.36
CA ARG A 40 8.93 5.63 -22.05
C ARG A 40 10.34 6.16 -22.36
N VAL A 41 11.36 5.32 -22.25
CA VAL A 41 12.75 5.70 -22.53
C VAL A 41 12.98 5.89 -24.03
N CYS A 42 12.50 4.96 -24.87
CA CYS A 42 12.58 5.11 -26.32
C CYS A 42 11.76 6.32 -26.80
N ASP A 43 10.57 6.51 -26.24
CA ASP A 43 9.69 7.64 -26.56
C ASP A 43 10.33 8.99 -26.19
N ARG A 44 10.91 9.12 -24.98
CA ARG A 44 11.64 10.33 -24.57
C ARG A 44 12.86 10.59 -25.46
N ARG A 45 13.55 9.54 -25.88
CA ARG A 45 14.68 9.60 -26.81
C ARG A 45 14.26 9.78 -28.27
N ARG A 46 12.95 9.85 -28.56
CA ARG A 46 12.36 9.98 -29.91
C ARG A 46 12.85 8.90 -30.89
N ILE A 47 13.07 7.68 -30.40
CA ILE A 47 13.43 6.52 -31.21
C ILE A 47 12.30 5.49 -31.20
N ARG A 48 12.12 4.76 -32.31
CA ARG A 48 11.13 3.68 -32.38
C ARG A 48 11.54 2.55 -31.43
N CYS A 49 10.67 2.18 -30.50
CA CYS A 49 10.90 1.06 -29.59
C CYS A 49 10.80 -0.28 -30.34
N ASP A 50 11.62 -1.26 -29.96
CA ASP A 50 11.60 -2.62 -30.49
C ASP A 50 10.54 -3.53 -29.82
N LEU A 51 9.86 -3.04 -28.79
CA LEU A 51 8.71 -3.68 -28.12
C LEU A 51 8.98 -5.08 -27.53
N GLN A 52 10.23 -5.53 -27.48
CA GLN A 52 10.59 -6.77 -26.78
C GLN A 52 10.25 -6.65 -25.29
N ARG A 53 9.63 -7.71 -24.74
CA ARG A 53 9.24 -7.83 -23.34
C ARG A 53 10.26 -8.70 -22.57
N PRO A 54 10.50 -8.44 -21.28
CA PRO A 54 9.95 -7.35 -20.46
C PRO A 54 10.59 -5.98 -20.73
N PHE A 55 11.76 -5.95 -21.38
CA PHE A 55 12.54 -4.73 -21.63
C PHE A 55 12.95 -4.60 -23.10
N CYS A 56 13.01 -3.35 -23.56
CA CYS A 56 13.46 -3.02 -24.91
C CYS A 56 14.98 -3.25 -25.07
N GLN A 57 15.42 -3.93 -26.13
CA GLN A 57 16.85 -4.17 -26.39
C GLN A 57 17.61 -2.87 -26.64
N LYS A 58 16.94 -1.85 -27.20
CA LYS A 58 17.56 -0.53 -27.41
C LYS A 58 17.91 0.19 -26.10
N CYS A 59 17.20 -0.14 -25.04
CA CYS A 59 17.42 0.37 -23.69
C CYS A 59 18.58 -0.41 -23.07
N LEU A 60 18.52 -1.74 -23.15
CA LEU A 60 19.50 -2.67 -22.59
C LEU A 60 20.90 -2.46 -23.19
N LYS A 61 21.02 -2.41 -24.53
CA LYS A 61 22.29 -2.17 -25.23
C LYS A 61 22.93 -0.81 -24.93
N LYS A 62 22.16 0.14 -24.38
CA LYS A 62 22.64 1.47 -24.02
C LYS A 62 22.84 1.62 -22.51
N GLY A 63 22.72 0.54 -21.73
CA GLY A 63 22.84 0.59 -20.28
C GLY A 63 21.73 1.41 -19.61
N LEU A 64 20.57 1.57 -20.26
CA LEU A 64 19.45 2.34 -19.73
C LEU A 64 18.39 1.38 -19.17
N THR A 65 17.93 1.65 -17.95
CA THR A 65 16.82 0.91 -17.33
C THR A 65 15.53 1.13 -18.12
N CYS A 66 15.04 0.07 -18.77
CA CYS A 66 13.76 0.12 -19.48
C CYS A 66 12.61 0.02 -18.48
N PRO A 67 11.66 0.96 -18.46
CA PRO A 67 10.54 0.95 -17.51
C PRO A 67 9.42 -0.04 -17.89
N GLY A 68 9.72 -1.00 -18.78
CA GLY A 68 8.74 -1.90 -19.38
C GLY A 68 7.67 -1.19 -20.22
N TYR A 69 6.55 -1.88 -20.40
CA TYR A 69 5.38 -1.44 -21.17
C TYR A 69 4.15 -1.56 -20.28
N GLY A 70 3.50 -0.43 -20.00
CA GLY A 70 2.33 -0.37 -19.14
C GLY A 70 1.59 0.97 -19.28
N PRO A 71 0.37 1.06 -18.72
CA PRO A 71 -0.43 2.29 -18.75
C PRO A 71 0.35 3.46 -18.13
N ARG A 72 0.38 4.58 -18.87
CA ARG A 72 1.11 5.79 -18.47
C ARG A 72 0.22 6.63 -17.55
N LEU A 73 0.19 6.32 -16.27
CA LEU A 73 -0.57 7.11 -15.29
C LEU A 73 0.15 8.44 -15.03
N ARG A 74 -0.59 9.55 -15.11
CA ARG A 74 -0.15 10.88 -14.70
C ARG A 74 -1.18 11.45 -13.73
N TRP A 75 -0.82 11.53 -12.47
CA TRP A 75 -1.64 12.17 -11.44
C TRP A 75 -1.63 13.69 -11.64
N VAL A 76 -2.80 14.29 -11.54
CA VAL A 76 -3.00 15.75 -11.64
C VAL A 76 -3.62 16.27 -10.35
N ASN A 77 -3.27 17.50 -9.98
CA ASN A 77 -3.81 18.17 -8.79
C ASN A 77 -5.20 18.75 -9.12
N GLY A 78 -6.22 17.89 -9.23
CA GLY A 78 -7.61 18.29 -9.44
C GLY A 78 -8.48 17.13 -9.95
N ILE A 79 -9.80 17.35 -9.98
CA ILE A 79 -10.81 16.34 -10.39
C ILE A 79 -10.61 15.86 -11.84
N ALA A 80 -10.02 16.68 -12.70
CA ALA A 80 -9.70 16.30 -14.08
C ALA A 80 -8.36 16.87 -14.56
N ALA A 81 -7.66 16.14 -15.43
CA ALA A 81 -6.42 16.58 -16.05
C ALA A 81 -6.64 17.66 -17.13
N ARG A 82 -7.85 17.70 -17.70
CA ARG A 82 -8.28 18.58 -18.79
C ARG A 82 -9.79 18.81 -18.68
N GLY A 83 -10.31 19.83 -19.37
CA GLY A 83 -11.75 20.15 -19.37
C GLY A 83 -12.15 21.14 -18.28
N ARG A 84 -13.47 21.37 -18.16
CA ARG A 84 -14.09 22.42 -17.32
C ARG A 84 -13.73 22.30 -15.84
N LEU A 85 -13.39 21.11 -15.36
CA LEU A 85 -13.03 20.83 -13.96
C LEU A 85 -11.51 20.78 -13.72
N LYS A 86 -10.68 21.17 -14.70
CA LYS A 86 -9.22 21.25 -14.52
C LYS A 86 -8.88 22.27 -13.43
N GLY A 87 -8.27 21.79 -12.34
CA GLY A 87 -7.87 22.64 -11.20
C GLY A 87 -8.93 22.77 -10.10
N HIS A 88 -10.13 22.20 -10.27
CA HIS A 88 -11.15 22.17 -9.21
C HIS A 88 -10.85 21.06 -8.19
N LYS A 89 -11.03 21.39 -6.90
CA LYS A 89 -10.72 20.51 -5.75
C LYS A 89 -11.97 19.89 -5.11
N THR A 90 -13.16 20.45 -5.35
CA THR A 90 -14.47 19.97 -4.88
C THR A 90 -15.57 20.38 -5.89
N PRO A 91 -16.63 19.59 -6.10
CA PRO A 91 -17.81 20.01 -6.86
C PRO A 91 -18.68 20.92 -5.98
N ASN A 92 -18.96 22.15 -6.43
CA ASN A 92 -19.89 23.05 -5.75
C ASN A 92 -21.28 22.90 -6.38
N TYR A 93 -22.32 22.72 -5.56
CA TYR A 93 -23.69 22.43 -5.98
C TYR A 93 -24.51 23.73 -5.92
N ASP A 94 -24.91 24.29 -7.06
CA ASP A 94 -26.01 25.24 -7.13
C ASP A 94 -27.25 24.49 -7.62
N GLY A 95 -28.21 24.34 -6.72
CA GLY A 95 -29.42 23.57 -6.94
C GLY A 95 -30.38 24.25 -7.91
N GLN A 96 -30.84 23.49 -8.90
CA GLN A 96 -32.16 23.65 -9.51
C GLN A 96 -32.64 22.30 -10.05
N THR A 97 -33.76 21.87 -9.48
CA THR A 97 -34.51 20.63 -9.73
C THR A 97 -35.34 20.74 -11.02
N SER A 98 -35.36 19.67 -11.82
CA SER A 98 -36.48 19.31 -12.72
C SER A 98 -36.31 17.88 -13.28
N PRO A 99 -37.39 17.22 -13.72
CA PRO A 99 -37.65 15.82 -13.41
C PRO A 99 -37.28 14.80 -14.51
N ALA A 100 -37.26 13.55 -14.07
CA ALA A 100 -36.85 12.35 -14.76
C ALA A 100 -37.56 12.06 -16.09
N SER A 101 -36.86 11.40 -17.00
CA SER A 101 -37.44 10.70 -18.15
C SER A 101 -36.78 9.33 -18.32
N HIS A 102 -37.65 8.34 -18.49
CA HIS A 102 -37.43 6.91 -18.72
C HIS A 102 -36.29 6.58 -19.70
N VAL A 103 -35.46 5.59 -19.36
CA VAL A 103 -34.77 4.76 -20.36
C VAL A 103 -34.77 3.29 -19.93
N VAL A 104 -35.09 2.47 -20.93
CA VAL A 104 -35.33 1.04 -21.00
C VAL A 104 -34.12 0.20 -20.55
N SER A 105 -34.39 -0.88 -19.82
CA SER A 105 -33.43 -1.93 -19.46
C SER A 105 -33.02 -2.73 -20.70
N ASP A 106 -31.72 -2.75 -21.01
CA ASP A 106 -31.12 -3.75 -21.89
C ASP A 106 -30.14 -4.60 -21.08
N SER A 107 -30.58 -5.81 -20.76
CA SER A 107 -29.80 -6.87 -20.14
C SER A 107 -28.95 -7.56 -21.21
N ASN A 108 -27.67 -7.24 -21.28
CA ASN A 108 -26.68 -8.08 -21.97
C ASN A 108 -25.39 -8.17 -21.13
N ALA A 109 -25.39 -9.13 -20.21
CA ALA A 109 -24.21 -9.53 -19.45
C ALA A 109 -23.26 -10.32 -20.39
N VAL A 110 -22.30 -9.62 -20.99
CA VAL A 110 -21.18 -10.26 -21.69
C VAL A 110 -20.20 -10.76 -20.65
N SER A 111 -20.26 -12.07 -20.39
CA SER A 111 -19.27 -12.81 -19.60
C SER A 111 -17.92 -12.75 -20.32
N SER A 112 -17.07 -11.80 -19.91
CA SER A 112 -15.70 -11.66 -20.41
C SER A 112 -14.77 -12.40 -19.45
N THR A 113 -14.68 -13.71 -19.62
CA THR A 113 -13.56 -14.49 -19.07
C THR A 113 -12.28 -14.00 -19.73
N VAL A 114 -11.36 -13.46 -18.93
CA VAL A 114 -10.04 -13.10 -19.40
C VAL A 114 -9.33 -14.41 -19.73
N GLY A 115 -9.14 -14.67 -21.03
CA GLY A 115 -8.55 -15.90 -21.53
C GLY A 115 -7.12 -16.08 -21.05
N LEU A 116 -6.93 -16.96 -20.08
CA LEU A 116 -5.81 -17.90 -20.09
C LEU A 116 -6.27 -19.04 -21.01
N GLY A 117 -5.84 -19.00 -22.27
CA GLY A 117 -6.37 -19.86 -23.32
C GLY A 117 -6.15 -21.35 -23.04
N VAL A 118 -7.25 -22.09 -22.93
CA VAL A 118 -7.31 -23.50 -23.35
C VAL A 118 -8.62 -23.62 -24.14
N ASP A 119 -8.51 -23.68 -25.46
CA ASP A 119 -9.62 -24.05 -26.34
C ASP A 119 -10.04 -25.48 -26.00
N ALA A 120 -11.12 -25.61 -25.25
CA ALA A 120 -11.52 -26.85 -24.60
C ALA A 120 -12.53 -27.63 -25.44
N HIS A 121 -12.10 -28.33 -26.50
CA HIS A 121 -12.90 -29.37 -27.16
C HIS A 121 -12.07 -30.68 -27.28
N GLY A 122 -11.87 -31.35 -26.15
CA GLY A 122 -11.24 -32.68 -26.09
C GLY A 122 -11.13 -33.23 -24.65
N PRO A 123 -11.00 -34.56 -24.46
CA PRO A 123 -11.01 -35.21 -23.14
C PRO A 123 -9.82 -34.86 -22.22
N ALA A 124 -8.82 -34.10 -22.69
CA ALA A 124 -7.73 -33.54 -21.89
C ALA A 124 -8.08 -32.20 -21.20
N ALA A 125 -9.20 -31.56 -21.56
CA ALA A 125 -9.63 -30.30 -20.96
C ALA A 125 -10.19 -30.47 -19.53
N SER A 126 -10.71 -31.65 -19.20
CA SER A 126 -11.24 -31.95 -17.86
C SER A 126 -10.14 -32.02 -16.80
N SER A 127 -8.99 -32.65 -17.11
CA SER A 127 -7.84 -32.69 -16.19
C SER A 127 -7.22 -31.30 -16.00
N ALA A 128 -7.00 -30.55 -17.08
CA ALA A 128 -6.44 -29.18 -17.00
C ALA A 128 -7.36 -28.21 -16.22
N SER A 129 -8.69 -28.36 -16.36
CA SER A 129 -9.65 -27.59 -15.56
C SER A 129 -9.60 -27.96 -14.08
N CYS A 130 -9.53 -29.26 -13.75
CA CYS A 130 -9.41 -29.74 -12.37
C CYS A 130 -8.12 -29.25 -11.70
N ASP A 131 -7.00 -29.28 -12.43
CA ASP A 131 -5.70 -28.79 -11.95
C ASP A 131 -5.74 -27.28 -11.65
N PHE A 132 -6.40 -26.49 -12.51
CA PHE A 132 -6.58 -25.05 -12.31
C PHE A 132 -7.53 -24.72 -11.14
N TYR A 133 -8.62 -25.47 -10.98
CA TYR A 133 -9.51 -25.31 -9.82
C TYR A 133 -8.82 -25.70 -8.51
N SER A 134 -8.03 -26.78 -8.50
CA SER A 134 -7.22 -27.19 -7.35
C SER A 134 -6.18 -26.13 -7.01
N PHE A 135 -5.48 -25.59 -8.00
CA PHE A 135 -4.51 -24.52 -7.84
C PHE A 135 -5.14 -23.25 -7.25
N THR A 136 -6.22 -22.75 -7.85
CA THR A 136 -6.92 -21.55 -7.37
C THR A 136 -7.49 -21.73 -5.96
N SER A 137 -8.08 -22.90 -5.66
CA SER A 137 -8.54 -23.24 -4.31
C SER A 137 -7.39 -23.24 -3.30
N GLY A 138 -6.25 -23.83 -3.67
CA GLY A 138 -5.04 -23.83 -2.83
C GLY A 138 -4.53 -22.43 -2.52
N LEU A 139 -4.61 -21.49 -3.46
CA LEU A 139 -4.23 -20.09 -3.24
C LEU A 139 -5.16 -19.38 -2.23
N LEU A 140 -6.47 -19.62 -2.30
CA LEU A 140 -7.43 -19.06 -1.36
C LEU A 140 -7.24 -19.64 0.05
N GLU A 141 -7.00 -20.94 0.15
CA GLU A 141 -6.71 -21.60 1.41
C GLU A 141 -5.41 -21.08 2.03
N TYR A 142 -4.37 -20.90 1.22
CA TYR A 142 -3.11 -20.31 1.66
C TYR A 142 -3.29 -18.87 2.16
N TYR A 143 -4.07 -18.05 1.46
CA TYR A 143 -4.40 -16.69 1.93
C TYR A 143 -5.04 -16.74 3.32
N SER A 144 -6.04 -17.61 3.49
CA SER A 144 -6.73 -17.81 4.77
C SER A 144 -5.75 -18.19 5.89
N LYS A 145 -4.88 -19.18 5.66
CA LYS A 145 -4.03 -19.76 6.70
C LYS A 145 -2.76 -18.94 6.99
N SER A 146 -2.22 -18.24 6.00
CA SER A 146 -0.86 -17.69 6.07
C SER A 146 -0.76 -16.18 5.87
N ILE A 147 -1.83 -15.50 5.42
CA ILE A 147 -1.79 -14.06 5.11
C ILE A 147 -2.84 -13.29 5.92
N ALA A 148 -4.08 -13.77 5.95
CA ALA A 148 -5.20 -13.06 6.57
C ALA A 148 -4.95 -12.69 8.04
N GLY A 149 -4.22 -13.53 8.79
CA GLY A 149 -3.87 -13.26 10.18
C GLY A 149 -2.88 -12.10 10.36
N PHE A 150 -1.99 -11.88 9.39
CA PHE A 150 -1.04 -10.75 9.44
C PHE A 150 -1.67 -9.41 9.07
N MET A 151 -2.90 -9.41 8.54
CA MET A 151 -3.59 -8.20 8.12
C MET A 151 -4.48 -7.60 9.22
N VAL A 152 -4.42 -8.11 10.45
CA VAL A 152 -5.24 -7.65 11.60
C VAL A 152 -4.41 -7.58 12.89
N TRP A 153 -4.83 -6.73 13.84
CA TRP A 153 -4.22 -6.63 15.17
C TRP A 153 -4.19 -7.96 15.93
N LEU A 154 -5.26 -8.74 15.83
CA LEU A 154 -5.36 -10.03 16.51
C LEU A 154 -6.09 -11.00 15.61
N ASP A 155 -5.45 -12.13 15.34
CA ASP A 155 -6.03 -13.17 14.53
C ASP A 155 -6.98 -14.06 15.36
N THR A 156 -8.26 -14.04 15.00
CA THR A 156 -9.30 -14.85 15.65
C THR A 156 -10.23 -15.44 14.59
N ASP A 157 -11.13 -16.32 15.01
CA ASP A 157 -12.22 -16.82 14.14
C ASP A 157 -13.12 -15.69 13.61
N GLN A 158 -13.07 -14.50 14.23
CA GLN A 158 -13.80 -13.32 13.79
C GLN A 158 -13.07 -12.48 12.73
N ASN A 159 -11.92 -12.93 12.20
CA ASN A 159 -11.19 -12.23 11.16
C ASN A 159 -12.04 -12.06 9.87
N ASP A 160 -12.42 -10.82 9.55
CA ASP A 160 -13.28 -10.51 8.40
C ASP A 160 -12.58 -10.70 7.05
N TYR A 161 -11.25 -10.77 7.00
CA TYR A 161 -10.56 -11.23 5.79
C TYR A 161 -10.95 -12.68 5.45
N ARG A 162 -11.18 -13.53 6.47
CA ARG A 162 -11.67 -14.90 6.26
C ARG A 162 -13.18 -14.96 6.10
N ARG A 163 -13.93 -14.29 6.98
CA ARG A 163 -15.40 -14.42 7.03
C ARG A 163 -16.14 -13.64 5.94
N ARG A 164 -15.55 -12.57 5.41
CA ARG A 164 -16.24 -11.65 4.49
C ARG A 164 -15.46 -11.43 3.19
N VAL A 165 -14.14 -11.15 3.25
CA VAL A 165 -13.32 -10.90 2.05
C VAL A 165 -13.16 -12.16 1.20
N LEU A 166 -12.85 -13.31 1.79
CA LEU A 166 -12.72 -14.57 1.03
C LEU A 166 -14.04 -14.99 0.33
N PRO A 167 -15.21 -14.98 1.00
CA PRO A 167 -16.48 -15.19 0.31
C PRO A 167 -16.72 -14.19 -0.83
N LEU A 168 -16.39 -12.91 -0.63
CA LEU A 168 -16.50 -11.89 -1.67
C LEU A 168 -15.58 -12.17 -2.87
N ALA A 169 -14.39 -12.75 -2.65
CA ALA A 169 -13.50 -13.17 -3.74
C ALA A 169 -14.12 -14.27 -4.64
N ASN A 170 -15.09 -15.03 -4.14
CA ASN A 170 -15.81 -16.02 -4.94
C ASN A 170 -16.82 -15.41 -5.93
N SER A 171 -17.29 -14.18 -5.68
CA SER A 171 -18.14 -13.45 -6.62
C SER A 171 -17.38 -12.39 -7.41
N GLU A 172 -16.29 -11.84 -6.87
CA GLU A 172 -15.56 -10.71 -7.45
C GLU A 172 -14.21 -11.12 -8.07
N PRO A 173 -14.08 -11.17 -9.41
CA PRO A 173 -12.85 -11.62 -10.07
C PRO A 173 -11.64 -10.75 -9.75
N GLY A 174 -11.83 -9.42 -9.62
CA GLY A 174 -10.74 -8.50 -9.28
C GLY A 174 -10.12 -8.82 -7.92
N LEU A 175 -10.96 -9.07 -6.92
CA LEU A 175 -10.51 -9.43 -5.58
C LEU A 175 -9.85 -10.81 -5.55
N ARG A 176 -10.43 -11.80 -6.26
CA ARG A 176 -9.81 -13.12 -6.38
C ARG A 176 -8.40 -13.05 -6.94
N LEU A 177 -8.19 -12.22 -7.96
CA LEU A 177 -6.88 -12.03 -8.57
C LEU A 177 -5.87 -11.40 -7.58
N ALA A 178 -6.29 -10.44 -6.75
CA ALA A 178 -5.43 -9.88 -5.72
C ALA A 178 -5.02 -10.94 -4.68
N VAL A 179 -5.98 -11.72 -4.19
CA VAL A 179 -5.75 -12.85 -3.26
C VAL A 179 -4.82 -13.89 -3.87
N SER A 180 -5.07 -14.29 -5.12
CA SER A 180 -4.22 -15.24 -5.85
C SER A 180 -2.81 -14.71 -6.06
N ALA A 181 -2.64 -13.42 -6.40
CA ALA A 181 -1.34 -12.80 -6.61
C ALA A 181 -0.46 -12.89 -5.36
N ILE A 182 -0.99 -12.45 -4.21
CA ILE A 182 -0.23 -12.49 -2.96
C ILE A 182 0.04 -13.91 -2.48
N SER A 183 -0.93 -14.82 -2.55
CA SER A 183 -0.73 -16.21 -2.15
C SER A 183 0.33 -16.91 -3.00
N ALA A 184 0.31 -16.72 -4.31
CA ALA A 184 1.25 -17.38 -5.22
C ALA A 184 2.69 -16.86 -5.00
N TYR A 185 2.86 -15.57 -4.70
CA TYR A 185 4.17 -15.00 -4.42
C TYR A 185 4.67 -15.38 -3.02
N HIS A 186 3.87 -15.10 -1.99
CA HIS A 186 4.22 -15.33 -0.59
C HIS A 186 4.43 -16.82 -0.30
N GLY A 187 3.57 -17.66 -0.86
CA GLY A 187 3.60 -19.12 -0.75
C GLY A 187 4.32 -19.82 -1.89
N SER A 188 5.22 -19.15 -2.63
CA SER A 188 5.85 -19.72 -3.84
C SER A 188 6.44 -21.13 -3.65
N ALA A 189 7.00 -21.43 -2.47
CA ALA A 189 7.49 -22.77 -2.13
C ALA A 189 6.39 -23.85 -2.05
N CYS A 190 5.15 -23.47 -1.72
CA CYS A 190 3.98 -24.34 -1.70
C CYS A 190 3.35 -24.54 -3.08
N PHE A 191 3.74 -23.73 -4.08
CA PHE A 191 3.17 -23.73 -5.43
C PHE A 191 4.24 -23.88 -6.52
N PRO A 192 5.02 -24.97 -6.54
CA PRO A 192 6.17 -25.13 -7.45
C PRO A 192 5.77 -25.19 -8.94
N HIS A 193 4.51 -25.51 -9.24
CA HIS A 193 3.97 -25.57 -10.60
C HIS A 193 3.27 -24.27 -11.03
N SER A 194 3.24 -23.24 -10.19
CA SER A 194 2.74 -21.92 -10.58
C SER A 194 3.63 -21.33 -11.68
N PRO A 195 3.07 -20.78 -12.76
CA PRO A 195 3.85 -19.99 -13.71
C PRO A 195 4.60 -18.88 -12.98
N LEU A 196 5.88 -18.66 -13.33
CA LEU A 196 6.73 -17.68 -12.64
C LEU A 196 6.14 -16.26 -12.68
N ASP A 197 5.53 -15.87 -13.79
CA ASP A 197 4.93 -14.55 -13.99
C ASP A 197 3.48 -14.45 -13.47
N PHE A 198 2.91 -15.52 -12.93
CA PHE A 198 1.51 -15.55 -12.51
C PHE A 198 1.16 -14.47 -11.46
N PRO A 199 1.96 -14.24 -10.40
CA PRO A 199 1.61 -13.23 -9.40
C PRO A 199 1.50 -11.82 -9.97
N GLU A 200 2.46 -11.41 -10.80
CA GLU A 200 2.46 -10.13 -11.50
C GLU A 200 1.29 -10.02 -12.49
N MET A 201 1.02 -11.07 -13.27
CA MET A 201 -0.11 -11.10 -14.19
C MET A 201 -1.46 -10.96 -13.46
N ALA A 202 -1.63 -11.67 -12.35
CA ALA A 202 -2.83 -11.60 -11.53
C ALA A 202 -3.00 -10.21 -10.91
N ARG A 203 -1.93 -9.60 -10.38
CA ARG A 203 -1.94 -8.20 -9.92
C ARG A 203 -2.38 -7.26 -11.04
N ASP A 204 -1.74 -7.32 -12.21
CA ASP A 204 -2.02 -6.39 -13.31
C ASP A 204 -3.46 -6.52 -13.81
N ALA A 205 -3.98 -7.76 -13.86
CA ALA A 205 -5.38 -8.02 -14.18
C ALA A 205 -6.32 -7.42 -13.12
N CYS A 206 -6.05 -7.62 -11.82
CA CYS A 206 -6.79 -7.01 -10.72
C CYS A 206 -6.85 -5.48 -10.86
N LEU A 207 -5.70 -4.84 -11.11
CA LEU A 207 -5.64 -3.39 -11.34
C LEU A 207 -6.50 -2.93 -12.52
N GLY A 208 -6.57 -3.74 -13.59
CA GLY A 208 -7.48 -3.50 -14.71
C GLY A 208 -8.98 -3.58 -14.34
N PHE A 209 -9.36 -4.42 -13.38
CA PHE A 209 -10.73 -4.42 -12.81
C PHE A 209 -10.99 -3.17 -11.97
N ILE A 210 -10.08 -2.85 -11.04
CA ILE A 210 -10.19 -1.66 -10.18
C ILE A 210 -10.30 -0.39 -11.02
N GLN A 211 -9.47 -0.26 -12.06
CA GLN A 211 -9.48 0.91 -12.95
C GLN A 211 -10.84 1.07 -13.64
N ARG A 212 -11.38 0.01 -14.25
CA ARG A 212 -12.68 0.06 -14.95
C ARG A 212 -13.82 0.45 -14.00
N SER A 213 -13.81 -0.05 -12.77
CA SER A 213 -14.85 0.30 -11.79
C SER A 213 -14.71 1.72 -11.26
N ALA A 214 -13.48 2.20 -11.03
CA ALA A 214 -13.23 3.60 -10.69
C ALA A 214 -13.67 4.56 -11.83
N GLU A 215 -13.43 4.20 -13.09
CA GLU A 215 -13.89 4.97 -14.26
C GLU A 215 -15.42 5.07 -14.30
N LYS A 216 -16.14 3.96 -14.06
CA LYS A 216 -17.61 3.95 -13.98
C LYS A 216 -18.14 4.83 -12.85
N MET A 217 -17.56 4.74 -11.65
CA MET A 217 -17.92 5.59 -10.51
C MET A 217 -17.69 7.07 -10.82
N THR A 218 -16.54 7.39 -11.42
CA THR A 218 -16.19 8.77 -11.80
C THR A 218 -17.15 9.34 -12.85
N GLN A 219 -17.57 8.52 -13.82
CA GLN A 219 -18.55 8.92 -14.83
C GLN A 219 -19.90 9.26 -14.19
N ARG A 220 -20.37 8.42 -13.25
CA ARG A 220 -21.63 8.66 -12.51
C ARG A 220 -21.57 9.94 -11.68
N LEU A 221 -20.49 10.17 -10.93
CA LEU A 221 -20.28 11.40 -10.18
C LEU A 221 -20.26 12.63 -11.11
N THR A 222 -19.62 12.53 -12.28
CA THR A 222 -19.56 13.62 -13.26
C THR A 222 -20.94 13.94 -13.85
N SER A 223 -21.83 12.94 -13.94
CA SER A 223 -23.24 13.13 -14.31
C SER A 223 -24.12 13.66 -13.16
N GLY A 224 -23.56 13.94 -11.99
CA GLY A 224 -24.29 14.47 -10.83
C GLY A 224 -24.98 13.42 -9.96
N VAL A 225 -24.70 12.12 -10.19
CA VAL A 225 -25.26 11.02 -9.39
C VAL A 225 -24.45 10.85 -8.11
N VAL A 226 -25.14 10.76 -6.97
CA VAL A 226 -24.55 10.44 -5.66
C VAL A 226 -24.26 8.93 -5.58
N LEU A 227 -23.15 8.56 -4.93
CA LEU A 227 -22.77 7.16 -4.71
C LEU A 227 -23.21 6.74 -3.30
N ASP A 228 -24.46 6.32 -3.15
CA ASP A 228 -25.07 5.93 -1.87
C ASP A 228 -25.88 4.63 -1.97
N SER A 229 -25.94 4.00 -3.14
CA SER A 229 -26.65 2.72 -3.31
C SER A 229 -25.88 1.54 -2.72
N GLY A 230 -26.59 0.47 -2.35
CA GLY A 230 -25.96 -0.76 -1.87
C GLY A 230 -24.91 -1.34 -2.85
N ALA A 231 -25.20 -1.28 -4.15
CA ALA A 231 -24.26 -1.71 -5.20
C ALA A 231 -22.99 -0.84 -5.27
N ASP A 232 -23.09 0.45 -4.93
CA ASP A 232 -21.93 1.35 -4.85
C ASP A 232 -21.03 0.97 -3.67
N VAL A 233 -21.63 0.66 -2.52
CA VAL A 233 -20.92 0.20 -1.33
C VAL A 233 -20.25 -1.15 -1.59
N GLU A 234 -20.97 -2.13 -2.15
CA GLU A 234 -20.40 -3.44 -2.54
C GLU A 234 -19.21 -3.27 -3.50
N SER A 235 -19.34 -2.35 -4.47
CA SER A 235 -18.26 -2.04 -5.40
C SER A 235 -17.04 -1.45 -4.67
N ALA A 236 -17.26 -0.58 -3.69
CA ALA A 236 -16.21 -0.01 -2.88
C ALA A 236 -15.54 -1.05 -1.98
N GLU A 237 -16.30 -1.98 -1.41
CA GLU A 237 -15.81 -3.04 -0.53
C GLU A 237 -14.82 -3.96 -1.24
N TRP A 238 -15.19 -4.52 -2.40
CA TRP A 238 -14.26 -5.41 -3.11
C TRP A 238 -13.06 -4.64 -3.65
N MET A 239 -13.24 -3.38 -4.10
CA MET A 239 -12.12 -2.54 -4.56
C MET A 239 -11.15 -2.26 -3.41
N LEU A 240 -11.66 -1.87 -2.24
CA LEU A 240 -10.85 -1.56 -1.08
C LEU A 240 -10.15 -2.80 -0.52
N ALA A 241 -10.85 -3.93 -0.43
CA ALA A 241 -10.25 -5.21 -0.07
C ALA A 241 -9.13 -5.60 -1.04
N SER A 242 -9.36 -5.48 -2.35
CA SER A 242 -8.35 -5.76 -3.37
C SER A 242 -7.13 -4.88 -3.20
N ILE A 243 -7.32 -3.57 -2.99
CA ILE A 243 -6.24 -2.61 -2.83
C ILE A 243 -5.43 -2.88 -1.56
N LEU A 244 -6.08 -3.19 -0.44
CA LEU A 244 -5.39 -3.57 0.81
C LEU A 244 -4.57 -4.86 0.64
N THR A 245 -5.12 -5.86 -0.06
CA THR A 245 -4.37 -7.07 -0.41
C THR A 245 -3.18 -6.76 -1.32
N LEU A 246 -3.33 -5.84 -2.29
CA LEU A 246 -2.24 -5.41 -3.16
C LEU A 246 -1.16 -4.59 -2.43
N ILE A 247 -1.52 -3.82 -1.41
CA ILE A 247 -0.54 -3.16 -0.53
C ILE A 247 0.37 -4.23 0.10
N CYS A 248 -0.21 -5.28 0.68
CA CYS A 248 0.56 -6.41 1.22
C CYS A 248 1.40 -7.10 0.12
N PHE A 249 0.87 -7.31 -1.09
CA PHE A 249 1.63 -7.89 -2.20
C PHE A 249 2.89 -7.09 -2.54
N GLU A 250 2.78 -5.76 -2.58
CA GLU A 250 3.93 -4.90 -2.87
C GLU A 250 4.90 -4.84 -1.68
N MET A 251 4.42 -4.90 -0.43
CA MET A 251 5.26 -4.95 0.79
C MET A 251 6.06 -6.25 0.93
N VAL A 252 5.47 -7.40 0.55
CA VAL A 252 6.18 -8.70 0.46
C VAL A 252 7.34 -8.61 -0.53
N GLN A 253 7.26 -7.71 -1.51
CA GLN A 253 8.27 -7.49 -2.54
C GLN A 253 9.19 -6.28 -2.28
N SER A 254 9.01 -5.55 -1.17
CA SER A 254 9.73 -4.29 -0.89
C SER A 254 9.52 -3.21 -1.98
N ARG A 255 8.39 -3.25 -2.69
CA ARG A 255 7.99 -2.26 -3.72
C ARG A 255 7.19 -1.11 -3.09
N LEU A 256 7.83 -0.36 -2.20
CA LEU A 256 7.17 0.65 -1.36
C LEU A 256 6.49 1.79 -2.14
N GLU A 257 7.04 2.21 -3.29
CA GLU A 257 6.39 3.22 -4.13
C GLU A 257 5.03 2.76 -4.67
N ALA A 258 4.90 1.47 -5.02
CA ALA A 258 3.67 0.89 -5.51
C ALA A 258 2.64 0.75 -4.39
N ALA A 259 3.07 0.24 -3.23
CA ALA A 259 2.25 0.18 -2.01
C ALA A 259 1.68 1.56 -1.63
N GLU A 260 2.50 2.60 -1.71
CA GLU A 260 2.12 3.99 -1.45
C GLU A 260 1.12 4.55 -2.49
N CYS A 261 1.23 4.15 -3.75
CA CYS A 261 0.21 4.46 -4.76
C CYS A 261 -1.13 3.79 -4.44
N HIS A 262 -1.10 2.52 -4.04
CA HIS A 262 -2.30 1.78 -3.62
C HIS A 262 -2.94 2.40 -2.38
N ARG A 263 -2.15 2.78 -1.38
CA ARG A 263 -2.62 3.47 -0.17
C ARG A 263 -3.37 4.75 -0.49
N ARG A 264 -2.82 5.60 -1.38
CA ARG A 264 -3.50 6.84 -1.80
C ARG A 264 -4.77 6.58 -2.63
N ALA A 265 -4.80 5.50 -3.41
CA ALA A 265 -6.02 5.08 -4.10
C ALA A 265 -7.10 4.63 -3.09
N ALA A 266 -6.74 3.85 -2.08
CA ALA A 266 -7.65 3.43 -1.01
C ALA A 266 -8.24 4.64 -0.27
N ARG A 267 -7.42 5.64 0.09
CA ARG A 267 -7.90 6.91 0.67
C ARG A 267 -8.95 7.59 -0.20
N THR A 268 -8.74 7.59 -1.51
CA THR A 268 -9.66 8.24 -2.45
C THR A 268 -11.01 7.52 -2.42
N ILE A 269 -11.02 6.19 -2.44
CA ILE A 269 -12.25 5.41 -2.31
C ILE A 269 -12.93 5.70 -0.97
N VAL A 270 -12.22 5.59 0.15
CA VAL A 270 -12.81 5.83 1.48
C VAL A 270 -13.45 7.22 1.58
N ASN A 271 -12.79 8.26 1.07
CA ASN A 271 -13.31 9.62 1.11
C ASN A 271 -14.50 9.89 0.15
N LEU A 272 -14.74 9.02 -0.83
CA LEU A 272 -15.91 9.12 -1.70
C LEU A 272 -17.20 8.67 -0.99
N PHE A 273 -17.09 7.79 -0.01
CA PHE A 273 -18.24 7.23 0.70
C PHE A 273 -18.38 7.90 2.07
N SER A 274 -19.52 8.58 2.29
CA SER A 274 -19.77 9.35 3.51
C SER A 274 -20.12 8.45 4.70
N PRO A 275 -19.65 8.72 5.93
CA PRO A 275 -19.97 7.92 7.12
C PRO A 275 -21.47 7.84 7.44
N ALA A 276 -22.26 8.80 6.96
CA ALA A 276 -23.69 8.91 7.28
C ALA A 276 -24.56 7.79 6.66
N HIS A 277 -24.05 7.07 5.65
CA HIS A 277 -24.80 6.08 4.88
C HIS A 277 -24.24 4.66 4.99
N ILE A 278 -23.19 4.47 5.80
CA ILE A 278 -22.46 3.20 5.89
C ILE A 278 -22.77 2.55 7.23
N ASP A 279 -23.21 1.28 7.19
CA ASP A 279 -23.33 0.47 8.38
C ASP A 279 -21.97 0.39 9.09
N THR A 280 -21.93 0.87 10.33
CA THR A 280 -20.73 0.90 11.17
C THR A 280 -20.19 -0.49 11.48
N THR A 281 -20.99 -1.53 11.24
CA THR A 281 -20.64 -2.95 11.44
C THR A 281 -20.38 -3.72 10.13
N GLY A 282 -20.49 -3.05 8.98
CA GLY A 282 -20.31 -3.61 7.65
C GLY A 282 -18.84 -3.90 7.28
N LEU A 283 -18.63 -4.62 6.16
CA LEU A 283 -17.29 -4.93 5.66
C LEU A 283 -16.53 -3.65 5.28
N PHE A 284 -17.20 -2.65 4.72
CA PHE A 284 -16.59 -1.35 4.44
C PHE A 284 -15.96 -0.70 5.68
N SER A 285 -16.69 -0.66 6.80
CA SER A 285 -16.19 -0.10 8.08
C SER A 285 -14.96 -0.87 8.58
N PHE A 286 -14.99 -2.21 8.49
CA PHE A 286 -13.82 -3.04 8.79
C PHE A 286 -12.62 -2.67 7.92
N LEU A 287 -12.79 -2.60 6.59
CA LEU A 287 -11.70 -2.28 5.66
C LEU A 287 -11.18 -0.85 5.83
N GLN A 288 -12.05 0.12 6.12
CA GLN A 288 -11.66 1.48 6.48
C GLN A 288 -10.80 1.49 7.75
N ASN A 289 -11.18 0.71 8.76
CA ASN A 289 -10.37 0.59 9.96
C ASN A 289 -9.00 -0.04 9.67
N GLN A 290 -8.93 -1.09 8.83
CA GLN A 290 -7.65 -1.67 8.39
C GLN A 290 -6.78 -0.66 7.64
N LEU A 291 -7.37 0.14 6.74
CA LEU A 291 -6.66 1.24 6.10
C LEU A 291 -6.14 2.24 7.14
N SER A 292 -6.94 2.61 8.13
CA SER A 292 -6.54 3.62 9.13
C SER A 292 -5.30 3.21 9.94
N ILE A 293 -5.15 1.92 10.26
CA ILE A 293 -3.96 1.38 10.95
C ILE A 293 -2.73 1.60 10.07
N HIS A 294 -2.78 1.10 8.84
CA HIS A 294 -1.71 1.27 7.86
C HIS A 294 -1.38 2.75 7.65
N ASP A 295 -2.41 3.56 7.49
CA ASP A 295 -2.29 4.94 7.06
C ASP A 295 -1.73 5.86 8.14
N VAL A 296 -2.13 5.65 9.39
CA VAL A 296 -1.58 6.38 10.55
C VAL A 296 -0.14 5.97 10.81
N LEU A 297 0.17 4.68 10.88
CA LEU A 297 1.54 4.24 11.20
C LEU A 297 2.52 4.65 10.10
N ALA A 298 2.16 4.50 8.81
CA ALA A 298 2.94 5.01 7.69
C ALA A 298 3.12 6.54 7.73
N SER A 299 2.18 7.27 8.31
CA SER A 299 2.28 8.73 8.42
C SER A 299 3.37 9.18 9.40
N THR A 300 3.72 8.36 10.40
CA THR A 300 4.70 8.72 11.45
C THR A 300 6.11 8.97 10.91
N THR A 301 6.45 8.39 9.77
CA THR A 301 7.74 8.54 9.07
C THR A 301 7.64 9.44 7.82
N SER A 302 6.48 10.05 7.56
CA SER A 302 6.26 10.96 6.43
C SER A 302 6.52 12.42 6.83
N PHE A 303 7.07 13.21 5.89
CA PHE A 303 7.29 14.65 6.06
C PHE A 303 6.49 15.47 5.05
N ASN A 304 5.71 14.82 4.17
CA ASN A 304 4.80 15.50 3.27
C ASN A 304 3.51 15.95 3.99
N LEU A 305 3.48 17.20 4.42
CA LEU A 305 2.34 17.77 5.15
C LEU A 305 1.00 17.71 4.40
N GLN A 306 1.00 17.78 3.07
CA GLN A 306 -0.24 17.68 2.29
C GLN A 306 -0.79 16.25 2.30
N ASP A 307 0.10 15.26 2.31
CA ASP A 307 -0.29 13.86 2.42
C ASP A 307 -0.76 13.52 3.83
N LEU A 308 -0.08 14.02 4.88
CA LEU A 308 -0.46 13.84 6.28
C LEU A 308 -1.88 14.33 6.56
N LYS A 309 -2.27 15.50 6.03
CA LYS A 309 -3.64 16.04 6.23
C LYS A 309 -4.75 15.16 5.64
N LYS A 310 -4.41 14.19 4.80
CA LYS A 310 -5.36 13.27 4.14
C LYS A 310 -5.36 11.88 4.77
N THR A 311 -4.62 11.68 5.86
CA THR A 311 -4.60 10.40 6.58
C THR A 311 -6.00 10.03 7.05
N ILE A 312 -6.41 8.81 6.73
CA ILE A 312 -7.61 8.17 7.26
C ILE A 312 -7.29 7.77 8.69
N THR A 313 -7.98 8.38 9.64
CA THR A 313 -7.88 8.03 11.05
C THR A 313 -9.00 7.06 11.43
N PRO A 314 -8.84 6.31 12.54
CA PRO A 314 -9.93 5.49 13.06
C PRO A 314 -11.21 6.31 13.31
N PRO A 315 -12.40 5.68 13.23
CA PRO A 315 -13.66 6.34 13.56
C PRO A 315 -13.67 6.89 14.99
N GLN A 316 -14.25 8.08 15.17
CA GLN A 316 -14.41 8.68 16.49
C GLN A 316 -15.49 7.95 17.30
N HIS A 317 -15.34 7.88 18.62
CA HIS A 317 -16.32 7.33 19.58
C HIS A 317 -16.57 5.81 19.54
N THR A 318 -15.67 5.00 18.97
CA THR A 318 -15.79 3.54 18.99
C THR A 318 -14.83 2.92 20.01
N ASP A 319 -15.28 2.78 21.26
CA ASP A 319 -14.47 2.21 22.35
C ASP A 319 -14.19 0.69 22.21
N THR A 320 -14.72 0.05 21.16
CA THR A 320 -14.50 -1.38 20.88
C THR A 320 -13.35 -1.64 19.92
N ILE A 321 -12.89 -0.63 19.17
CA ILE A 321 -11.81 -0.79 18.20
C ILE A 321 -10.46 -0.72 18.92
N LEU A 322 -9.68 -1.79 18.85
CA LEU A 322 -8.34 -1.86 19.42
C LEU A 322 -7.44 -0.73 18.88
N PHE A 323 -6.70 -0.08 19.77
CA PHE A 323 -5.74 0.98 19.44
C PHE A 323 -6.31 2.23 18.73
N SER A 324 -7.63 2.38 18.59
CA SER A 324 -8.24 3.53 17.88
C SER A 324 -7.80 4.89 18.45
N LYS A 325 -7.82 5.03 19.78
CA LYS A 325 -7.34 6.23 20.48
C LYS A 325 -5.84 6.44 20.30
N TYR A 326 -5.04 5.37 20.36
CA TYR A 326 -3.60 5.44 20.12
C TYR A 326 -3.27 5.99 18.74
N LEU A 327 -3.86 5.40 17.70
CA LEU A 327 -3.63 5.81 16.32
C LEU A 327 -4.09 7.26 16.08
N SER A 328 -5.22 7.65 16.65
CA SER A 328 -5.71 9.05 16.58
C SER A 328 -4.71 10.03 17.20
N LEU A 329 -4.17 9.71 18.39
CA LEU A 329 -3.18 10.54 19.08
C LEU A 329 -1.84 10.57 18.33
N LEU A 330 -1.35 9.43 17.85
CA LEU A 330 -0.13 9.35 17.04
C LEU A 330 -0.24 10.23 15.79
N HIS A 331 -1.38 10.20 15.11
CA HIS A 331 -1.62 11.07 13.97
C HIS A 331 -1.59 12.56 14.37
N GLN A 332 -2.23 12.94 15.46
CA GLN A 332 -2.23 14.33 15.96
C GLN A 332 -0.82 14.82 16.29
N VAL A 333 -0.05 14.03 17.06
CA VAL A 333 1.35 14.31 17.40
C VAL A 333 2.18 14.51 16.12
N THR A 334 2.04 13.59 15.17
CA THR A 334 2.76 13.63 13.89
C THR A 334 2.42 14.89 13.11
N LEU A 335 1.13 15.17 12.91
CA LEU A 335 0.66 16.31 12.14
C LEU A 335 1.14 17.63 12.75
N GLN A 336 1.02 17.79 14.06
CA GLN A 336 1.44 19.00 14.74
C GLN A 336 2.95 19.19 14.71
N SER A 337 3.73 18.13 14.97
CA SER A 337 5.19 18.16 14.87
C SER A 337 5.64 18.68 13.51
N ARG A 338 5.09 18.11 12.41
CA ARG A 338 5.45 18.53 11.04
C ARG A 338 4.96 19.93 10.69
N GLN A 339 3.83 20.38 11.23
CA GLN A 339 3.35 21.76 11.06
C GLN A 339 4.26 22.77 11.75
N ALA A 340 4.75 22.46 12.95
CA ALA A 340 5.66 23.33 13.70
C ALA A 340 6.98 23.53 12.94
N SER A 341 7.55 22.46 12.37
CA SER A 341 8.78 22.53 11.57
C SER A 341 8.67 23.38 10.30
N CYS A 342 7.47 23.63 9.78
CA CYS A 342 7.25 24.49 8.60
C CYS A 342 7.02 25.98 8.95
N ARG A 343 6.95 26.37 10.23
CA ARG A 343 6.74 27.78 10.61
C ARG A 343 8.03 28.60 10.43
N PRO A 344 7.98 29.80 9.83
CA PRO A 344 9.15 30.67 9.72
C PRO A 344 9.66 31.10 11.10
N SER A 345 10.99 31.13 11.26
CA SER A 345 11.72 31.42 12.51
C SER A 345 11.46 32.81 13.14
N GLY A 346 10.54 33.62 12.59
CA GLY A 346 10.25 35.00 13.03
C GLY A 346 8.97 35.17 13.87
N SER A 347 8.16 34.13 14.09
CA SER A 347 7.03 34.20 15.02
C SER A 347 7.47 33.78 16.42
N SER A 348 7.53 34.72 17.35
CA SER A 348 7.98 34.59 18.75
C SER A 348 7.02 33.80 19.65
N SER A 349 6.60 32.62 19.21
CA SER A 349 5.99 31.59 20.03
C SER A 349 6.56 30.25 19.57
N SER A 350 7.67 29.83 20.18
CA SER A 350 8.28 28.50 19.99
C SER A 350 7.47 27.38 20.66
N ALA A 351 6.34 27.71 21.29
CA ALA A 351 5.44 26.75 21.88
C ALA A 351 4.53 26.16 20.79
N LEU A 352 4.49 24.83 20.72
CA LEU A 352 3.39 24.11 20.09
C LEU A 352 2.07 24.71 20.60
N PRO A 353 1.07 24.97 19.74
CA PRO A 353 -0.19 25.56 20.18
C PRO A 353 -0.86 24.69 21.24
N GLY A 354 -0.85 25.16 22.49
CA GLY A 354 -1.79 24.92 23.61
C GLY A 354 -2.13 23.49 24.08
N ASN A 355 -2.00 22.45 23.25
CA ASN A 355 -2.66 21.16 23.47
C ASN A 355 -1.71 19.98 23.78
N PHE A 356 -0.39 20.17 23.65
CA PHE A 356 0.61 19.12 23.79
C PHE A 356 1.75 19.55 24.71
N ASP A 357 1.44 19.79 25.98
CA ASP A 357 2.46 19.74 27.04
C ASP A 357 2.71 18.28 27.46
N VAL A 358 3.79 18.03 28.21
CA VAL A 358 4.17 16.66 28.63
C VAL A 358 3.05 15.99 29.43
N SER A 359 2.42 16.73 30.34
CA SER A 359 1.31 16.22 31.17
C SER A 359 0.11 15.77 30.34
N SER A 360 -0.25 16.55 29.33
CA SER A 360 -1.34 16.31 28.40
C SER A 360 -1.05 15.08 27.55
N VAL A 361 0.17 14.99 26.98
CA VAL A 361 0.63 13.81 26.22
C VAL A 361 0.52 12.55 27.08
N ARG A 362 1.09 12.58 28.28
CA ARG A 362 1.09 11.43 29.19
C ARG A 362 -0.34 11.02 29.55
N SER A 363 -1.19 11.98 29.92
CA SER A 363 -2.59 11.72 30.27
C SER A 363 -3.38 11.13 29.11
N GLN A 364 -3.23 11.66 27.89
CA GLN A 364 -3.95 11.18 26.71
C GLN A 364 -3.52 9.76 26.33
N PHE A 365 -2.22 9.44 26.36
CA PHE A 365 -1.76 8.07 26.10
C PHE A 365 -2.10 7.08 27.22
N GLU A 366 -2.21 7.53 28.48
CA GLU A 366 -2.73 6.69 29.56
C GLU A 366 -4.23 6.38 29.36
N GLN A 367 -5.02 7.34 28.91
CA GLN A 367 -6.42 7.10 28.56
C GLN A 367 -6.55 6.14 27.36
N ALA A 368 -5.69 6.27 26.35
CA ALA A 368 -5.64 5.35 25.22
C ALA A 368 -5.23 3.93 25.64
N ARG A 369 -4.30 3.82 26.58
CA ARG A 369 -3.89 2.56 27.24
C ARG A 369 -5.08 1.89 27.91
N GLY A 370 -5.73 2.59 28.84
CA GLY A 370 -6.91 2.09 29.56
C GLY A 370 -8.05 1.67 28.63
N ALA A 371 -8.36 2.48 27.60
CA ALA A 371 -9.38 2.15 26.61
C ALA A 371 -9.07 0.87 25.83
N THR A 372 -7.81 0.69 25.42
CA THR A 372 -7.39 -0.51 24.68
C THR A 372 -7.42 -1.76 25.57
N LEU A 373 -6.96 -1.65 26.82
CA LEU A 373 -7.05 -2.76 27.79
C LEU A 373 -8.50 -3.14 28.09
N MET A 374 -9.41 -2.18 28.20
CA MET A 374 -10.84 -2.46 28.35
C MET A 374 -11.42 -3.15 27.11
N ALA A 375 -11.02 -2.74 25.91
CA ALA A 375 -11.45 -3.39 24.67
C ALA A 375 -10.94 -4.84 24.60
N ILE A 376 -9.68 -5.08 24.97
CA ILE A 376 -9.10 -6.44 25.07
C ILE A 376 -9.85 -7.29 26.10
N GLY A 377 -10.21 -6.71 27.25
CA GLY A 377 -10.97 -7.42 28.30
C GLY A 377 -12.36 -7.90 27.84
N ARG A 378 -12.91 -7.33 26.76
CA ARG A 378 -14.17 -7.79 26.14
C ARG A 378 -13.97 -8.94 25.16
N LEU A 379 -12.73 -9.23 24.75
CA LEU A 379 -12.40 -10.34 23.88
C LEU A 379 -12.50 -11.65 24.67
N ARG A 380 -13.20 -12.64 24.12
CA ARG A 380 -13.31 -13.98 24.70
C ARG A 380 -12.06 -14.81 24.36
N LEU A 381 -10.92 -14.45 24.93
CA LEU A 381 -9.67 -15.21 24.79
C LEU A 381 -9.70 -16.40 25.74
N GLN A 382 -9.55 -17.62 25.21
CA GLN A 382 -9.52 -18.85 26.00
C GLN A 382 -8.15 -19.12 26.62
N ASP A 383 -7.08 -18.53 26.07
CA ASP A 383 -5.71 -18.71 26.51
C ASP A 383 -5.22 -17.51 27.34
N ASP A 384 -4.69 -17.80 28.53
CA ASP A 384 -4.14 -16.81 29.44
C ASP A 384 -2.81 -16.24 28.94
N SER A 385 -2.02 -17.02 28.19
CA SER A 385 -0.76 -16.56 27.59
C SER A 385 -1.01 -15.54 26.47
N ALA A 386 -1.94 -15.82 25.55
CA ALA A 386 -2.39 -14.86 24.54
C ALA A 386 -2.89 -13.54 25.15
N ARG A 387 -3.61 -13.60 26.28
CA ARG A 387 -4.06 -12.40 26.98
C ARG A 387 -2.89 -11.62 27.57
N ALA A 388 -1.92 -12.30 28.18
CA ALA A 388 -0.72 -11.67 28.72
C ALA A 388 0.08 -10.96 27.63
N ASP A 389 0.28 -11.60 26.47
CA ASP A 389 1.01 -11.02 25.34
C ASP A 389 0.30 -9.80 24.73
N LEU A 390 -1.03 -9.80 24.67
CA LEU A 390 -1.78 -8.61 24.28
C LEU A 390 -1.60 -7.45 25.26
N ILE A 391 -1.53 -7.73 26.56
CA ILE A 391 -1.20 -6.69 27.56
C ILE A 391 0.22 -6.19 27.31
N ARG A 392 1.21 -7.07 27.10
CA ARG A 392 2.59 -6.69 26.77
C ARG A 392 2.66 -5.84 25.49
N LEU A 393 1.85 -6.14 24.48
CA LEU A 393 1.73 -5.36 23.25
C LEU A 393 1.20 -3.96 23.53
N VAL A 394 0.14 -3.82 24.33
CA VAL A 394 -0.40 -2.51 24.71
C VAL A 394 0.63 -1.68 25.48
N GLU A 395 1.36 -2.29 26.41
CA GLU A 395 2.44 -1.62 27.14
C GLU A 395 3.56 -1.18 26.18
N ALA A 396 3.90 -2.00 25.19
CA ALA A 396 4.98 -1.69 24.25
C ALA A 396 4.58 -0.51 23.34
N TYR A 397 3.34 -0.50 22.84
CA TYR A 397 2.76 0.63 22.12
C TYR A 397 2.68 1.90 22.97
N HIS A 398 2.30 1.79 24.25
CA HIS A 398 2.28 2.91 25.17
C HIS A 398 3.67 3.56 25.30
N ASN A 399 4.67 2.74 25.60
CA ASN A 399 6.05 3.19 25.80
C ASN A 399 6.64 3.81 24.52
N ALA A 400 6.43 3.17 23.37
CA ALA A 400 6.84 3.71 22.07
C ALA A 400 6.10 5.01 21.72
N ALA A 401 4.81 5.11 21.99
CA ALA A 401 4.05 6.32 21.72
C ALA A 401 4.51 7.53 22.55
N LEU A 402 4.87 7.31 23.82
CA LEU A 402 5.48 8.35 24.65
C LEU A 402 6.85 8.77 24.11
N LEU A 403 7.74 7.82 23.80
CA LEU A 403 9.06 8.10 23.22
C LEU A 403 8.95 8.89 21.91
N TYR A 404 8.10 8.40 20.99
CA TYR A 404 7.81 9.06 19.72
C TYR A 404 7.30 10.49 19.92
N SER A 405 6.41 10.70 20.89
CA SER A 405 5.82 12.01 21.18
C SER A 405 6.83 12.96 21.80
N TYR A 406 7.65 12.50 22.75
CA TYR A 406 8.70 13.31 23.36
C TYR A 406 9.71 13.79 22.32
N ARG A 407 10.10 12.90 21.40
CA ARG A 407 10.96 13.23 20.26
C ARG A 407 10.29 14.21 19.30
N CYS A 408 9.10 13.87 18.81
CA CYS A 408 8.44 14.64 17.74
C CYS A 408 7.97 16.01 18.18
N ALA A 409 7.48 16.14 19.42
CA ALA A 409 7.03 17.42 19.97
C ALA A 409 8.18 18.24 20.60
N GLY A 410 9.42 17.77 20.57
CA GLY A 410 10.57 18.50 21.12
C GLY A 410 10.49 18.69 22.64
N LEU A 411 9.86 17.75 23.34
CA LEU A 411 9.60 17.83 24.79
C LEU A 411 10.78 17.32 25.62
N GLU A 412 11.89 16.94 24.99
CA GLU A 412 13.09 16.35 25.60
C GLU A 412 13.80 17.29 26.59
N SER A 413 13.60 18.60 26.45
CA SER A 413 14.30 19.63 27.20
C SER A 413 13.49 20.24 28.36
N LEU A 414 12.27 19.77 28.63
CA LEU A 414 11.32 20.53 29.46
C LEU A 414 11.56 20.39 30.97
N ASP A 415 11.87 19.21 31.50
CA ASP A 415 12.18 19.03 32.93
C ASP A 415 13.03 17.76 33.22
N ALA A 416 13.57 17.65 34.44
CA ALA A 416 14.40 16.50 34.85
C ALA A 416 13.59 15.19 34.93
N THR A 417 12.31 15.28 35.29
CA THR A 417 11.40 14.12 35.41
C THR A 417 11.17 13.46 34.06
N THR A 418 10.90 14.24 33.00
CA THR A 418 10.68 13.71 31.64
C THR A 418 11.95 13.11 31.06
N LYS A 419 13.12 13.70 31.36
CA LYS A 419 14.41 13.11 30.96
C LYS A 419 14.64 11.74 31.61
N LEU A 420 14.35 11.62 32.91
CA LEU A 420 14.47 10.35 33.62
C LEU A 420 13.48 9.31 33.09
N GLU A 421 12.20 9.68 32.94
CA GLU A 421 11.17 8.81 32.37
C GLU A 421 11.58 8.31 30.98
N ARG A 422 12.00 9.22 30.09
CA ARG A 422 12.49 8.86 28.77
C ARG A 422 13.66 7.89 28.84
N HIS A 423 14.66 8.14 29.70
CA HIS A 423 15.81 7.26 29.85
C HIS A 423 15.39 5.84 30.27
N ILE A 424 14.44 5.72 31.20
CA ILE A 424 13.86 4.43 31.63
C ILE A 424 13.11 3.75 30.48
N LEU A 425 12.35 4.49 29.68
CA LEU A 425 11.63 3.93 28.53
C LEU A 425 12.59 3.44 27.44
N CYS A 426 13.66 4.20 27.15
CA CYS A 426 14.70 3.81 26.19
C CYS A 426 15.42 2.53 26.62
N SER A 427 15.71 2.38 27.91
CA SER A 427 16.37 1.18 28.44
C SER A 427 15.47 -0.06 28.38
N ARG A 428 14.18 0.11 28.74
CA ARG A 428 13.22 -1.00 28.89
C ARG A 428 12.64 -1.51 27.56
N LEU A 429 12.33 -0.64 26.60
CA LEU A 429 11.53 -1.01 25.44
C LEU A 429 12.15 -2.13 24.58
N PRO A 430 13.46 -2.13 24.26
CA PRO A 430 14.07 -3.24 23.52
C PRO A 430 13.99 -4.59 24.25
N ASP A 431 14.10 -4.61 25.58
CA ASP A 431 13.98 -5.83 26.37
C ASP A 431 12.55 -6.34 26.39
N GLN A 432 11.58 -5.42 26.53
CA GLN A 432 10.16 -5.75 26.53
C GLN A 432 9.71 -6.43 25.22
N LEU A 433 10.29 -6.03 24.08
CA LEU A 433 10.00 -6.63 22.77
C LEU A 433 10.41 -8.11 22.65
N GLN A 434 11.23 -8.63 23.58
CA GLN A 434 11.70 -10.02 23.59
C GLN A 434 10.99 -10.89 24.63
N GLN A 435 10.05 -10.33 25.39
CA GLN A 435 9.41 -11.00 26.52
C GLN A 435 8.06 -11.65 26.17
N PHE A 436 7.67 -11.72 24.89
CA PHE A 436 6.42 -12.35 24.47
C PHE A 436 6.51 -13.87 24.62
N ASP A 437 5.44 -14.48 25.14
CA ASP A 437 5.37 -15.93 25.37
C ASP A 437 5.10 -16.69 24.06
N ASP A 438 4.15 -16.21 23.25
CA ASP A 438 3.92 -16.61 21.85
C ASP A 438 3.92 -15.37 20.93
N GLN A 439 5.13 -14.98 20.51
CA GLN A 439 5.33 -13.83 19.64
C GLN A 439 4.52 -13.95 18.33
N LYS A 440 4.20 -15.16 17.84
CA LYS A 440 3.52 -15.36 16.55
C LYS A 440 2.11 -14.77 16.52
N LEU A 441 1.46 -14.59 17.68
CA LEU A 441 0.12 -14.03 17.77
C LEU A 441 0.06 -12.54 17.40
N CYS A 442 1.16 -11.81 17.61
CA CYS A 442 1.18 -10.36 17.46
C CYS A 442 2.43 -9.81 16.77
N ILE A 443 3.30 -10.66 16.23
CA ILE A 443 4.58 -10.24 15.63
C ILE A 443 4.40 -9.22 14.50
N GLN A 444 3.33 -9.33 13.72
CA GLN A 444 2.96 -8.40 12.66
C GLN A 444 2.69 -6.98 13.18
N ASN A 445 2.42 -6.83 14.48
CA ASN A 445 2.11 -5.54 15.11
C ASN A 445 3.32 -4.89 15.78
N LEU A 446 4.46 -5.59 15.89
CA LEU A 446 5.68 -5.08 16.48
C LEU A 446 6.53 -4.11 15.61
N PRO A 447 6.45 -4.06 14.27
CA PRO A 447 7.37 -3.27 13.45
C PRO A 447 7.46 -1.79 13.84
N TRP A 448 6.32 -1.13 14.08
CA TRP A 448 6.31 0.28 14.45
C TRP A 448 6.98 0.52 15.81
N VAL A 449 6.66 -0.32 16.80
CA VAL A 449 7.25 -0.24 18.14
C VAL A 449 8.76 -0.52 18.10
N ALA A 450 9.19 -1.50 17.30
CA ALA A 450 10.59 -1.85 17.09
C ALA A 450 11.36 -0.73 16.38
N LEU A 451 10.73 -0.04 15.41
CA LEU A 451 11.30 1.16 14.79
C LEU A 451 11.55 2.23 15.85
N ILE A 452 10.56 2.57 16.67
CA ILE A 452 10.72 3.59 17.71
C ILE A 452 11.81 3.19 18.71
N ALA A 453 11.81 1.94 19.17
CA ALA A 453 12.87 1.42 20.02
C ALA A 453 14.25 1.61 19.37
N GLY A 454 14.39 1.21 18.10
CA GLY A 454 15.63 1.36 17.33
C GLY A 454 16.10 2.80 17.19
N THR A 455 15.20 3.76 17.00
CA THR A 455 15.56 5.18 16.92
C THR A 455 16.10 5.76 18.23
N GLU A 456 15.88 5.08 19.35
CA GLU A 456 16.38 5.47 20.67
C GLU A 456 17.64 4.68 21.10
N CYS A 457 18.14 3.77 20.26
CA CYS A 457 19.33 2.94 20.53
C CYS A 457 20.64 3.55 19.98
N HIS A 458 20.68 4.83 19.63
CA HIS A 458 21.89 5.46 19.07
C HIS A 458 23.06 5.35 20.07
N GLY A 459 24.20 4.84 19.61
CA GLY A 459 25.38 4.60 20.44
C GLY A 459 25.30 3.40 21.42
N ASN A 460 24.20 2.65 21.48
CA ASN A 460 24.05 1.49 22.36
C ASN A 460 23.97 0.17 21.57
N THR A 461 25.12 -0.46 21.36
CA THR A 461 25.23 -1.68 20.52
C THR A 461 24.45 -2.89 21.04
N ASP A 462 24.29 -3.03 22.36
CA ASP A 462 23.51 -4.12 22.94
C ASP A 462 22.03 -3.98 22.58
N GLN A 463 21.47 -2.78 22.73
CA GLN A 463 20.08 -2.53 22.37
C GLN A 463 19.85 -2.58 20.85
N GLN A 464 20.81 -2.12 20.05
CA GLN A 464 20.76 -2.27 18.60
C GLN A 464 20.66 -3.74 18.19
N ALA A 465 21.47 -4.62 18.79
CA ALA A 465 21.40 -6.06 18.53
C ALA A 465 20.03 -6.67 18.87
N LYS A 466 19.40 -6.20 19.96
CA LYS A 466 18.05 -6.61 20.34
C LYS A 466 17.00 -6.19 19.30
N VAL A 467 17.08 -4.96 18.79
CA VAL A 467 16.18 -4.46 17.75
C VAL A 467 16.39 -5.18 16.42
N VAL A 468 17.65 -5.44 16.04
CA VAL A 468 17.99 -6.25 14.85
C VAL A 468 17.32 -7.61 14.94
N LYS A 469 17.46 -8.30 16.07
CA LYS A 469 16.82 -9.60 16.30
C LYS A 469 15.30 -9.53 16.09
N VAL A 470 14.62 -8.55 16.67
CA VAL A 470 13.16 -8.38 16.52
C VAL A 470 12.76 -8.22 15.05
N PHE A 471 13.47 -7.40 14.26
CA PHE A 471 13.17 -7.25 12.83
C PHE A 471 13.44 -8.51 12.01
N LEU A 472 14.48 -9.27 12.35
CA LEU A 472 14.74 -10.57 11.74
C LEU A 472 13.62 -11.57 12.07
N ASP A 473 13.17 -11.64 13.33
CA ASP A 473 12.06 -12.52 13.75
C ASP A 473 10.75 -12.14 13.02
N ILE A 474 10.47 -10.82 12.89
CA ILE A 474 9.33 -10.30 12.12
C ILE A 474 9.44 -10.74 10.67
N TYR A 475 10.59 -10.55 10.01
CA TYR A 475 10.78 -10.94 8.62
C TYR A 475 10.69 -12.45 8.43
N GLU A 476 11.29 -13.23 9.32
CA GLU A 476 11.27 -14.69 9.24
C GLU A 476 9.86 -15.26 9.39
N THR A 477 9.02 -14.64 10.21
CA THR A 477 7.66 -15.09 10.44
C THR A 477 6.68 -14.58 9.37
N THR A 478 6.75 -13.30 9.02
CA THR A 478 5.81 -12.67 8.09
C THR A 478 6.23 -12.79 6.62
N LYS A 479 7.52 -12.99 6.33
CA LYS A 479 8.13 -12.92 4.99
C LYS A 479 7.95 -11.58 4.27
N PHE A 480 7.59 -10.51 4.96
CA PHE A 480 7.41 -9.19 4.38
C PHE A 480 8.78 -8.49 4.25
N LYS A 481 9.35 -8.50 3.05
CA LYS A 481 10.73 -8.03 2.79
C LYS A 481 10.99 -6.59 3.21
N HIS A 482 9.97 -5.72 3.15
CA HIS A 482 10.15 -4.30 3.46
C HIS A 482 10.59 -4.01 4.91
N TYR A 483 10.40 -4.95 5.85
CA TYR A 483 10.96 -4.81 7.21
C TYR A 483 12.49 -4.81 7.23
N LEU A 484 13.14 -5.41 6.23
CA LEU A 484 14.58 -5.30 6.05
C LEU A 484 15.00 -3.90 5.59
N ASP A 485 14.15 -3.17 4.85
CA ASP A 485 14.41 -1.77 4.49
C ASP A 485 14.36 -0.86 5.73
N VAL A 486 13.49 -1.17 6.70
CA VAL A 486 13.46 -0.48 8.00
C VAL A 486 14.74 -0.74 8.78
N LEU A 487 15.22 -1.98 8.78
CA LEU A 487 16.49 -2.33 9.41
C LEU A 487 17.69 -1.65 8.72
N GLU A 488 17.66 -1.53 7.39
CA GLU A 488 18.65 -0.77 6.63
C GLU A 488 18.66 0.71 7.05
N PHE A 489 17.49 1.31 7.22
CA PHE A 489 17.36 2.67 7.74
C PHE A 489 17.97 2.82 9.14
N LEU A 490 17.63 1.93 10.07
CA LEU A 490 18.17 1.96 11.43
C LEU A 490 19.69 1.78 11.44
N SER A 491 20.21 0.87 10.62
CA SER A 491 21.66 0.63 10.49
C SER A 491 22.39 1.88 9.98
N ALA A 492 21.81 2.56 8.98
CA ALA A 492 22.35 3.82 8.47
C ALA A 492 22.28 4.93 9.53
N PHE A 493 21.19 4.99 10.30
CA PHE A 493 21.02 5.95 11.39
C PHE A 493 22.05 5.74 12.51
N TRP A 494 22.27 4.50 12.94
CA TRP A 494 23.24 4.19 14.00
C TRP A 494 24.69 4.43 13.58
N ALA A 495 24.98 4.43 12.28
CA ALA A 495 26.30 4.73 11.74
C ALA A 495 26.59 6.25 11.63
N ASP A 496 25.56 7.10 11.69
CA ASP A 496 25.69 8.55 11.65
C ASP A 496 25.98 9.13 13.05
N THR A 497 26.51 10.35 13.10
CA THR A 497 26.65 11.16 14.32
C THR A 497 25.36 11.87 14.72
N GLU A 498 24.44 12.08 13.78
CA GLU A 498 23.14 12.69 14.07
C GLU A 498 22.28 11.77 14.93
N THR A 499 21.73 12.30 16.02
CA THR A 499 20.92 11.56 17.01
C THR A 499 19.42 11.75 16.81
N ASP A 500 19.02 12.68 15.95
CA ASP A 500 17.63 12.86 15.51
C ASP A 500 17.35 12.12 14.20
N TRP A 501 16.75 10.93 14.33
CA TRP A 501 16.38 10.06 13.21
C TRP A 501 15.53 10.77 12.15
N ARG A 502 14.78 11.82 12.53
CA ARG A 502 13.89 12.55 11.62
C ARG A 502 14.66 13.23 10.49
N ILE A 503 15.90 13.66 10.74
CA ILE A 503 16.75 14.32 9.75
C ILE A 503 17.12 13.32 8.65
N LEU A 504 17.59 12.13 9.03
CA LEU A 504 17.90 11.07 8.07
C LEU A 504 16.64 10.61 7.33
N ALA A 505 15.53 10.43 8.04
CA ALA A 505 14.26 10.01 7.45
C ALA A 505 13.73 11.01 6.42
N GLN A 506 13.85 12.32 6.68
CA GLN A 506 13.47 13.36 5.73
C GLN A 506 14.39 13.36 4.49
N SER A 507 15.69 13.15 4.69
CA SER A 507 16.66 13.00 3.60
C SER A 507 16.30 11.80 2.71
N TRP A 508 16.00 10.65 3.32
CA TRP A 508 15.55 9.44 2.61
C TRP A 508 14.26 9.70 1.83
N GLU A 509 13.27 10.35 2.44
CA GLU A 509 12.01 10.71 1.78
C GLU A 509 12.27 11.56 0.52
N SER A 510 13.16 12.55 0.62
CA SER A 510 13.53 13.43 -0.50
C SER A 510 14.24 12.68 -1.64
N ALA A 511 14.95 11.60 -1.31
CA ALA A 511 15.59 10.69 -2.26
C ALA A 511 14.64 9.61 -2.82
N GLY A 512 13.35 9.62 -2.44
CA GLY A 512 12.36 8.63 -2.88
C GLY A 512 12.38 7.33 -2.07
N ARG A 513 13.16 7.25 -0.99
CA ARG A 513 13.18 6.09 -0.08
C ARG A 513 12.16 6.31 1.03
N ARG A 514 11.36 5.29 1.32
CA ARG A 514 10.33 5.33 2.36
C ARG A 514 10.67 4.37 3.48
N ILE A 515 10.33 4.75 4.70
CA ILE A 515 10.43 3.89 5.88
C ILE A 515 9.01 3.49 6.23
N LEU A 516 8.65 2.24 5.99
CA LEU A 516 7.32 1.71 6.26
C LEU A 516 7.46 0.62 7.31
N ALA A 517 7.00 0.90 8.53
CA ALA A 517 7.04 -0.03 9.66
C ALA A 517 5.62 -0.38 10.11
N VAL A 518 4.81 -0.90 9.19
CA VAL A 518 3.40 -1.28 9.40
C VAL A 518 3.02 -2.51 8.60
#